data_AF-A0A146L430-F1
#
_entry.id   AF-A0A146L430-F1
#
_cell.length_a   1.000
_cell.length_b   1.000
_cell.length_c   1.000
_cell.angle_alpha   90.00
_cell.angle_beta   90.00
_cell.angle_gamma   90.00
#
_symmetry.space_group_name_H-M   'P 1'
#
loop_
_entity.id
_entity.type
_entity.pdbx_description
1 polymer ?
#
loop_
_entity_poly.entity_id
_entity_poly.type
_entity_poly.pdbx_seq_one_letter_code
_entity_poly.pdbx_strand_id
1 'polypeptide(L)'
;MEEINMKDDFAKYARLQRQLNKIKDEYKAQARERANTKWKYGLISRYGTQFLMMITCMVMFWNYRSTPVVILKEDWLQPVAGALSWPTYIPGALSFPVWFLMCSTVVKLTLEPNSLSLQ
;
A
#
# COMPACT_ATOMS: atom_id res chain seq x y z
N MET A 1 -32.82 -43.41 -43.99
CA MET A 1 -33.24 -42.19 -43.27
C MET A 1 -32.34 -42.05 -42.07
N GLU A 2 -31.18 -41.45 -42.32
CA GLU A 2 -30.15 -41.17 -41.32
C GLU A 2 -30.66 -40.05 -40.41
N GLU A 3 -31.40 -40.38 -39.34
CA GLU A 3 -31.49 -39.52 -38.14
C GLU A 3 -30.15 -39.57 -37.39
N ILE A 4 -29.07 -39.29 -38.11
CA ILE A 4 -27.71 -39.31 -37.60
C ILE A 4 -27.51 -37.99 -36.85
N ASN A 5 -27.34 -38.14 -35.53
CA ASN A 5 -26.27 -37.45 -34.81
C ASN A 5 -26.38 -35.93 -34.61
N MET A 6 -27.58 -35.35 -34.58
CA MET A 6 -27.72 -33.93 -34.18
C MET A 6 -28.07 -33.77 -32.70
N LYS A 7 -28.91 -34.66 -32.16
CA LYS A 7 -29.26 -34.66 -30.72
C LYS A 7 -28.17 -35.26 -29.84
N ASP A 8 -27.51 -36.32 -30.29
CA ASP A 8 -26.44 -36.98 -29.54
C ASP A 8 -25.17 -36.13 -29.45
N ASP A 9 -24.84 -35.39 -30.50
CA ASP A 9 -23.74 -34.42 -30.46
C ASP A 9 -24.05 -33.27 -29.49
N PHE A 10 -25.26 -32.70 -29.51
CA PHE A 10 -25.66 -31.71 -28.50
C PHE A 10 -25.64 -32.27 -27.07
N ALA A 11 -26.06 -33.52 -26.87
CA ALA A 11 -26.00 -34.17 -25.57
C ALA A 11 -24.56 -34.40 -25.09
N LYS A 12 -23.64 -34.78 -25.99
CA LYS A 12 -22.20 -34.88 -25.71
C LYS A 12 -21.59 -33.52 -25.38
N TYR A 13 -21.87 -32.48 -26.17
CA TYR A 13 -21.40 -31.12 -25.90
C TYR A 13 -21.94 -30.58 -24.58
N ALA A 14 -23.23 -30.80 -24.26
CA ALA A 14 -23.82 -30.37 -23.00
C ALA A 14 -23.21 -31.11 -21.79
N ARG A 15 -22.91 -32.40 -21.92
CA ARG A 15 -22.21 -33.17 -20.89
C ARG A 15 -20.78 -32.65 -20.70
N LEU A 16 -20.06 -32.41 -21.79
CA LEU A 16 -18.71 -31.85 -21.76
C LEU A 16 -18.70 -30.45 -21.14
N GLN A 17 -19.67 -29.60 -21.49
CA GLN A 17 -19.79 -28.24 -20.96
C GLN A 17 -20.09 -28.24 -19.46
N ARG A 18 -20.91 -29.18 -18.96
CA ARG A 18 -21.12 -29.35 -17.51
C ARG A 18 -19.85 -29.81 -16.79
N GLN A 19 -19.12 -30.76 -17.37
CA GLN A 19 -17.82 -31.20 -16.81
C GLN A 19 -16.81 -30.04 -16.78
N LEU A 20 -16.75 -29.26 -17.86
CA LEU A 20 -15.87 -28.10 -17.97
C LEU A 20 -16.28 -27.02 -16.96
N ASN A 21 -17.58 -26.75 -16.80
CA ASN A 21 -18.06 -25.80 -15.80
C ASN A 21 -17.70 -26.26 -14.38
N LYS A 22 -17.83 -27.56 -14.09
CA LYS A 22 -17.46 -28.12 -12.78
C LYS A 22 -15.97 -27.93 -12.48
N ILE A 23 -15.09 -28.29 -13.41
CA ILE A 23 -13.64 -28.11 -13.27
C ILE A 23 -13.28 -26.62 -13.15
N LYS A 24 -13.95 -25.77 -13.94
CA LYS A 24 -13.74 -24.31 -13.92
C LYS A 24 -14.18 -23.69 -12.59
N ASP A 25 -15.28 -24.17 -12.01
CA ASP A 25 -15.76 -23.70 -10.71
C ASP A 25 -14.82 -24.16 -9.58
N GLU A 26 -14.33 -25.40 -9.61
CA GLU A 26 -13.32 -25.89 -8.68
C GLU A 26 -12.02 -25.07 -8.78
N TYR A 27 -11.55 -24.78 -9.99
CA TYR A 27 -10.37 -23.95 -10.23
C TYR A 27 -10.59 -22.51 -9.75
N LYS A 28 -11.74 -21.90 -10.05
CA LYS A 28 -12.09 -20.55 -9.59
C LYS A 28 -12.19 -20.48 -8.08
N ALA A 29 -12.74 -21.50 -7.42
CA ALA A 29 -12.83 -21.56 -5.96
C ALA A 29 -11.42 -21.55 -5.34
N GLN A 30 -10.53 -22.42 -5.82
CA GLN A 30 -9.13 -22.46 -5.35
C GLN A 30 -8.37 -21.16 -5.66
N ALA A 31 -8.56 -20.58 -6.85
CA ALA A 31 -7.96 -19.31 -7.22
C ALA A 31 -8.46 -18.16 -6.32
N ARG A 32 -9.76 -18.15 -5.98
CA ARG A 32 -10.37 -17.16 -5.11
C ARG A 32 -9.88 -17.27 -3.67
N GLU A 33 -9.71 -18.49 -3.15
CA GLU A 33 -9.09 -18.71 -1.84
C GLU A 33 -7.65 -18.19 -1.80
N ARG A 34 -6.84 -18.53 -2.80
CA ARG A 34 -5.46 -18.04 -2.91
C ARG A 34 -5.40 -16.52 -3.02
N ALA A 35 -6.28 -15.91 -3.81
CA ALA A 35 -6.36 -14.46 -3.95
C ALA A 35 -6.78 -13.79 -2.64
N ASN A 36 -7.77 -14.34 -1.93
CA ASN A 36 -8.25 -13.79 -0.66
C ASN A 36 -7.18 -13.89 0.43
N THR A 37 -6.43 -14.99 0.46
CA THR A 37 -5.30 -15.18 1.38
C THR A 37 -4.18 -14.18 1.10
N LYS A 38 -3.76 -14.03 -0.16
CA LYS A 38 -2.76 -13.02 -0.55
C LYS A 38 -3.21 -11.60 -0.21
N TRP A 39 -4.49 -11.29 -0.44
CA TRP A 39 -5.05 -9.97 -0.14
C TRP A 39 -5.04 -9.69 1.37
N LYS A 40 -5.44 -10.65 2.20
CA LYS A 40 -5.37 -10.55 3.66
C LYS A 40 -3.95 -10.31 4.15
N TYR A 41 -2.96 -11.07 3.67
CA TYR A 41 -1.56 -10.87 4.06
C TYR A 41 -1.01 -9.51 3.59
N GLY A 42 -1.38 -9.07 2.38
CA GLY A 42 -1.02 -7.75 1.87
C GLY A 42 -1.61 -6.61 2.72
N LEU A 43 -2.85 -6.74 3.16
CA LEU A 43 -3.49 -5.79 4.07
C LEU A 43 -2.83 -5.79 5.44
N ILE A 44 -2.63 -6.96 6.05
CA ILE A 44 -2.05 -7.08 7.39
C ILE A 44 -0.62 -6.53 7.42
N SER A 45 0.21 -6.84 6.43
CA SER A 45 1.57 -6.30 6.35
C SER A 45 1.55 -4.78 6.17
N ARG A 46 0.71 -4.26 5.28
CA ARG A 46 0.58 -2.81 5.05
C ARG A 46 0.11 -2.07 6.30
N TYR A 47 -0.95 -2.54 6.94
CA TYR A 47 -1.46 -1.93 8.17
C TYR A 47 -0.52 -2.12 9.35
N GLY A 48 0.12 -3.29 9.47
CA GLY A 48 1.10 -3.59 10.51
C GLY A 48 2.29 -2.64 10.46
N THR A 49 2.89 -2.45 9.27
CA THR A 49 3.98 -1.49 9.08
C THR A 49 3.52 -0.06 9.38
N GLN A 50 2.31 0.34 8.95
CA GLN A 50 1.79 1.69 9.20
C GLN A 50 1.51 1.94 10.70
N PHE A 51 0.99 0.94 11.41
CA PHE A 51 0.74 1.02 12.84
C PHE A 51 2.03 1.07 13.65
N LEU A 52 3.02 0.26 13.28
CA LEU A 52 4.36 0.31 13.87
C LEU A 52 4.97 1.72 13.74
N MET A 53 4.88 2.32 12.55
CA MET A 53 5.35 3.69 12.30
C MET A 53 4.62 4.73 13.16
N MET A 54 3.29 4.61 13.29
CA MET A 54 2.50 5.50 14.15
C MET A 54 2.89 5.38 15.62
N ILE A 55 3.11 4.16 16.12
CA ILE A 55 3.57 3.94 17.49
C ILE A 55 4.96 4.54 17.69
N THR A 56 5.90 4.30 16.76
CA THR A 56 7.23 4.90 16.84
C THR A 56 7.16 6.43 16.87
N CYS A 57 6.32 7.04 16.03
CA CYS A 57 6.10 8.50 16.06
C CYS A 57 5.49 8.97 17.37
N MET A 58 4.54 8.22 17.95
CA MET A 58 3.89 8.57 19.22
C MET A 58 4.84 8.45 20.41
N VAL A 59 5.63 7.37 20.47
CA VAL A 59 6.69 7.17 21.47
C VAL A 59 7.73 8.27 21.35
N MET A 60 8.09 8.64 20.12
CA MET A 60 9.05 9.70 19.86
C MET A 60 8.48 11.06 20.27
N PHE A 61 7.22 11.38 19.95
CA PHE A 61 6.56 12.60 20.44
C PHE A 61 6.56 12.70 21.96
N TRP A 62 6.39 11.56 22.65
CA TRP A 62 6.45 11.50 24.10
C TRP A 62 7.86 11.70 24.66
N ASN A 63 8.87 11.10 24.02
CA ASN A 63 10.26 11.15 24.48
C ASN A 63 10.96 12.48 24.12
N TYR A 64 10.70 13.00 22.92
CA TYR A 64 11.37 14.17 22.34
C TYR A 64 10.68 15.51 22.66
N ARG A 65 9.91 15.57 23.76
CA ARG A 65 9.37 16.82 24.30
C ARG A 65 10.48 17.85 24.62
N SER A 66 11.75 17.44 24.75
CA SER A 66 12.84 18.29 25.26
C SER A 66 14.17 18.29 24.48
N THR A 67 14.27 17.68 23.29
CA THR A 67 15.56 17.63 22.56
C THR A 67 15.39 17.92 21.06
N PRO A 68 16.03 18.97 20.49
CA PRO A 68 16.01 19.22 19.05
C PRO A 68 16.92 18.22 18.32
N VAL A 69 16.40 17.46 17.35
CA VAL A 69 17.17 16.42 16.61
C VAL A 69 18.19 17.03 15.64
N VAL A 70 17.91 18.21 15.07
CA VAL A 70 18.86 18.93 14.20
C VAL A 70 18.68 20.44 14.39
N ILE A 71 19.76 21.14 14.73
CA ILE A 71 19.79 22.61 14.83
C ILE A 71 20.33 23.14 13.51
N LEU A 72 19.45 23.66 12.64
CA LEU A 72 19.86 24.40 11.45
C LEU A 72 19.90 25.89 11.76
N LYS A 73 20.92 26.57 11.26
CA LYS A 73 21.09 28.03 11.41
C LYS A 73 19.89 28.74 10.77
N GLU A 74 19.19 29.56 11.55
CA GLU A 74 17.90 30.19 11.20
C GLU A 74 17.89 30.95 9.88
N ASP A 75 19.04 31.42 9.42
CA ASP A 75 19.20 32.30 8.26
C ASP A 75 18.80 31.65 6.92
N TRP A 76 18.77 30.32 6.82
CA TRP A 76 18.51 29.62 5.55
C TRP A 76 17.05 29.23 5.32
N LEU A 77 16.19 29.26 6.36
CA LEU A 77 14.85 28.65 6.31
C LEU A 77 13.69 29.62 6.60
N GLN A 78 13.90 30.93 6.70
CA GLN A 78 12.79 31.89 6.81
C GLN A 78 12.08 32.02 5.44
N PRO A 79 10.74 31.86 5.33
CA PRO A 79 9.68 31.83 6.37
C PRO A 79 9.18 30.42 6.77
N VAL A 80 9.71 29.35 6.18
CA VAL A 80 9.22 27.97 6.36
C VAL A 80 9.62 27.38 7.72
N ALA A 81 10.64 27.96 8.38
CA ALA A 81 11.18 27.55 9.68
C ALA A 81 10.10 27.46 10.78
N GLY A 82 9.08 28.32 10.73
CA GLY A 82 7.95 28.29 11.67
C GLY A 82 7.01 27.10 11.43
N ALA A 83 6.79 26.70 10.18
CA ALA A 83 6.01 25.51 9.84
C ALA A 83 6.77 24.21 10.14
N LEU A 84 8.09 24.22 9.97
CA LEU A 84 9.00 23.09 10.24
C LEU A 84 9.20 22.82 11.76
N SER A 85 9.03 23.85 12.60
CA SER A 85 9.24 23.79 14.06
C SER A 85 8.00 23.40 14.88
N TRP A 86 6.85 23.23 14.24
CA TRP A 86 5.59 22.82 14.86
C TRP A 86 5.60 21.29 15.05
N PRO A 87 6.13 20.75 16.19
CA PRO A 87 5.53 20.80 17.53
C PRO A 87 6.55 21.07 18.68
N THR A 88 7.78 21.42 18.35
CA THR A 88 8.93 21.50 19.28
C THR A 88 9.15 22.92 19.81
N TYR A 89 8.53 23.95 19.19
CA TYR A 89 8.56 25.36 19.63
C TYR A 89 9.99 25.92 19.88
N ILE A 90 11.00 25.34 19.21
CA ILE A 90 12.37 25.84 19.20
C ILE A 90 12.65 26.39 17.80
N PRO A 91 12.99 27.68 17.67
CA PRO A 91 13.32 28.27 16.38
C PRO A 91 14.57 27.60 15.78
N GLY A 92 14.53 27.27 14.49
CA GLY A 92 15.64 26.62 13.77
C GLY A 92 15.78 25.10 13.96
N ALA A 93 14.94 24.47 14.78
CA ALA A 93 14.95 23.01 14.97
C ALA A 93 14.03 22.29 13.97
N LEU A 94 14.58 21.29 13.27
CA LEU A 94 13.77 20.37 12.45
C LEU A 94 13.15 19.30 13.35
N SER A 95 11.83 19.25 13.42
CA SER A 95 11.15 18.21 14.18
C SER A 95 11.33 16.84 13.50
N PHE A 96 11.63 15.81 14.29
CA PHE A 96 11.76 14.43 13.79
C PHE A 96 10.56 13.95 12.97
N PRO A 97 9.29 14.17 13.36
CA PRO A 97 8.17 13.75 12.52
C PRO A 97 8.17 14.43 11.16
N VAL A 98 8.52 15.72 11.07
CA VAL A 98 8.60 16.42 9.78
C VAL A 98 9.78 15.90 8.95
N TRP A 99 10.94 15.65 9.56
CA TRP A 99 12.07 15.01 8.88
C TRP A 99 11.73 13.61 8.33
N PHE A 100 11.09 12.79 9.16
CA PHE A 100 10.67 11.44 8.79
C PHE A 100 9.63 11.47 7.66
N LEU A 101 8.67 12.39 7.72
CA LEU A 101 7.70 12.59 6.65
C LEU A 101 8.37 13.00 5.34
N MET A 102 9.34 13.93 5.39
CA MET A 102 10.12 14.34 4.22
C MET A 102 10.91 13.18 3.61
N CYS A 103 11.53 12.34 4.44
CA CYS A 103 12.20 11.13 3.96
C CYS A 103 11.18 10.17 3.32
N SER A 104 10.01 10.00 3.94
CA SER A 104 8.96 9.13 3.40
C SER A 104 8.37 9.63 2.08
N THR A 105 8.24 10.94 1.89
CA THR A 105 7.78 11.53 0.62
C THR A 105 8.83 11.41 -0.45
N VAL A 106 10.11 11.67 -0.14
CA VAL A 106 11.21 11.46 -1.10
C VAL A 106 11.28 10.00 -1.54
N VAL A 107 11.19 9.04 -0.62
CA VAL A 107 11.18 7.61 -0.95
C VAL A 107 9.97 7.23 -1.81
N LYS A 108 8.79 7.80 -1.56
CA LYS A 108 7.62 7.58 -2.44
C LYS A 108 7.85 8.15 -3.84
N LEU A 109 8.37 9.36 -3.94
CA LEU A 109 8.67 10.01 -5.21
C LEU A 109 9.74 9.25 -6.02
N THR A 110 10.76 8.69 -5.37
CA THR A 110 11.78 7.89 -6.06
C THR A 110 11.30 6.49 -6.43
N LEU A 111 10.35 5.92 -5.69
CA LEU A 111 9.72 4.63 -6.00
C LEU A 111 8.60 4.74 -7.07
N GLU A 112 8.00 5.93 -7.24
CA GLU A 112 7.04 6.25 -8.31
C GLU A 112 7.64 7.23 -9.35
N PRO A 113 8.76 6.90 -10.03
CA PRO A 113 9.42 7.83 -10.95
C PRO A 113 8.62 8.12 -12.24
N ASN A 114 7.48 7.46 -12.46
CA ASN A 114 6.83 7.35 -13.78
C ASN A 114 5.49 8.10 -13.90
N SER A 115 5.06 8.90 -12.92
CA SER A 115 3.83 9.70 -13.00
C SER A 115 4.06 11.19 -13.25
N LEU A 116 5.30 11.68 -13.14
CA LEU A 116 5.67 13.10 -13.37
C LEU A 116 6.27 13.37 -14.75
N SER A 117 6.40 12.36 -15.62
CA SER A 117 6.82 12.54 -17.04
C SER A 117 5.64 12.78 -18.00
N LEU A 118 4.42 12.94 -17.50
CA LEU A 118 3.20 13.21 -18.28
C LEU A 118 2.41 14.44 -17.77
N GLN A 119 3.11 15.52 -17.43
CA GLN A 119 2.53 16.87 -17.41
C GLN A 119 3.44 17.85 -18.12
#